data_AF-A0A961P7C3-F1
#
_entry.id   AF-A0A961P7C3-F1
#
_cell.length_a   1.000
_cell.length_b   1.000
_cell.length_c   1.000
_cell.angle_alpha   90.00
_cell.angle_beta   90.00
_cell.angle_gamma   90.00
#
_symmetry.space_group_name_H-M   'P 1'
#
loop_
_entity.id
_entity.type
_entity.pdbx_description
1 polymer ?
#
loop_
_entity_poly.entity_id
_entity_poly.type
_entity_poly.pdbx_seq_one_letter_code
_entity_poly.pdbx_strand_id
1 'polypeptide(L)'
;MTRPRRRSLAPASEPAVTAPDLSLICEPGSIFDVTAVTAALDALPDGKDGTTLRNETVRILREANTAGRAAIAEAFARAPFNAQALTRSYAWLTDCLVISALRVARTRLHPLANPTASERLALIAVGGYGRGEMAPFSDVDLLFVTPYKITPWAESVIESMLYILWDLRMKVGHASRTIRECIKLGQSDFTIRTALLEHRFLTGDERLAAELDKRLKAELFAYDARAFLEAKLEERQSRHEKFGQRYMVEPNVKEG
;
A
#
# COMPACT_ATOMS: atom_id res chain seq x y z
N MET A 1 37.81 -34.00 -8.47
CA MET A 1 36.71 -33.76 -7.51
C MET A 1 36.78 -32.33 -7.04
N THR A 2 35.92 -31.47 -7.58
CA THR A 2 35.85 -30.04 -7.25
C THR A 2 35.16 -29.89 -5.88
N ARG A 3 35.85 -29.32 -4.88
CA ARG A 3 35.28 -29.12 -3.55
C ARG A 3 34.05 -28.19 -3.63
N PRO A 4 32.96 -28.46 -2.91
CA PRO A 4 31.80 -27.57 -2.88
C PRO A 4 32.21 -26.20 -2.33
N ARG A 5 31.81 -25.13 -3.03
CA ARG A 5 32.05 -23.76 -2.57
C ARG A 5 31.38 -23.55 -1.21
N ARG A 6 32.10 -22.91 -0.29
CA ARG A 6 31.59 -22.50 1.01
C ARG A 6 30.34 -21.64 0.78
N ARG A 7 29.17 -22.04 1.32
CA ARG A 7 27.94 -21.24 1.25
C ARG A 7 28.26 -19.84 1.78
N SER A 8 27.95 -18.81 0.99
CA SER A 8 27.96 -17.44 1.48
C SER A 8 27.02 -17.37 2.68
N LEU A 9 27.50 -16.87 3.81
CA LEU A 9 26.61 -16.50 4.89
C LEU A 9 25.70 -15.40 4.33
N ALA A 10 24.42 -15.72 4.14
CA ALA A 10 23.44 -14.67 3.90
C ALA A 10 23.52 -13.73 5.10
N PRO A 11 23.68 -12.41 4.92
CA PRO A 11 23.62 -11.50 6.04
C PRO A 11 22.26 -11.73 6.72
N ALA A 12 22.29 -12.03 8.02
CA ALA A 12 21.07 -12.06 8.80
C ALA A 12 20.47 -10.65 8.70
N SER A 13 19.26 -10.53 8.12
CA SER A 13 18.48 -9.31 8.26
C SER A 13 18.14 -9.16 9.73
N GLU A 14 18.98 -8.42 10.46
CA GLU A 14 18.63 -7.97 11.80
C GLU A 14 17.46 -7.00 11.65
N PRO A 15 16.29 -7.26 12.26
CA PRO A 15 15.17 -6.34 12.20
C PRO A 15 15.47 -5.21 13.18
N ALA A 16 16.31 -4.27 12.77
CA ALA A 16 16.37 -2.97 13.41
C ALA A 16 15.04 -2.28 13.11
N VAL A 17 14.09 -2.41 14.05
CA VAL A 17 12.87 -1.58 14.06
C VAL A 17 13.29 -0.19 14.51
N THR A 18 13.96 0.53 13.62
CA THR A 18 14.17 1.97 13.73
C THR A 18 12.96 2.67 13.13
N ALA A 19 12.50 3.73 13.80
CA ALA A 19 11.50 4.64 13.25
C ALA A 19 11.90 5.06 11.82
N PRO A 20 10.95 5.25 10.88
CA PRO A 20 11.28 5.51 9.50
C PRO A 20 11.98 6.87 9.39
N ASP A 21 13.30 6.84 9.24
CA ASP A 21 14.02 7.89 8.56
C ASP A 21 13.47 7.92 7.13
N LEU A 22 12.67 8.94 6.82
CA LEU A 22 12.09 9.18 5.49
C LEU A 22 13.18 9.67 4.54
N SER A 23 14.28 8.92 4.44
CA SER A 23 15.35 9.17 3.48
C SER A 23 14.80 8.88 2.07
N LEU A 24 14.05 9.82 1.51
CA LEU A 24 13.59 9.80 0.12
C LEU A 24 14.78 10.07 -0.80
N ILE A 25 14.63 9.75 -2.09
CA ILE A 25 15.70 9.95 -3.08
C ILE A 25 15.91 11.43 -3.41
N CYS A 26 14.90 12.26 -3.14
CA CYS A 26 14.90 13.72 -3.27
C CYS A 26 13.84 14.33 -2.33
N GLU A 27 13.78 15.67 -2.30
CA GLU A 27 12.86 16.40 -1.44
C GLU A 27 11.39 15.99 -1.66
N PRO A 28 10.60 15.74 -0.59
CA PRO A 28 9.22 15.28 -0.71
C PRO A 28 8.34 16.17 -1.59
N GLY A 29 8.50 17.50 -1.50
CA GLY A 29 7.74 18.48 -2.29
C GLY A 29 8.08 18.45 -3.78
N SER A 30 9.29 18.02 -4.16
CA SER A 30 9.66 17.79 -5.55
C SER A 30 9.01 16.52 -6.13
N ILE A 31 8.67 15.56 -5.28
CA ILE A 31 7.94 14.34 -5.67
C ILE A 31 6.44 14.64 -5.75
N PHE A 32 5.88 15.31 -4.75
CA PHE A 32 4.47 15.65 -4.71
C PHE A 32 4.24 16.89 -3.83
N ASP A 33 3.81 17.99 -4.43
CA ASP A 33 3.45 19.20 -3.69
C ASP A 33 2.04 19.03 -3.08
N VAL A 34 2.00 18.54 -1.85
CA VAL A 34 0.76 18.27 -1.12
C VAL A 34 -0.11 19.52 -1.00
N THR A 35 0.51 20.68 -0.78
CA THR A 35 -0.20 21.95 -0.59
C THR A 35 -0.83 22.43 -1.89
N ALA A 36 -0.06 22.47 -2.98
CA ALA A 36 -0.55 22.92 -4.28
C ALA A 36 -1.63 21.97 -4.84
N VAL A 37 -1.41 20.66 -4.75
CA VAL A 37 -2.39 19.66 -5.24
C VAL A 37 -3.67 19.71 -4.40
N THR A 38 -3.55 19.82 -3.07
CA THR A 38 -4.70 20.03 -2.18
C THR A 38 -5.51 21.25 -2.59
N ALA A 39 -4.86 22.40 -2.76
CA ALA A 39 -5.52 23.64 -3.12
C ALA A 39 -6.21 23.54 -4.49
N ALA A 40 -5.57 22.88 -5.47
CA ALA A 40 -6.15 22.65 -6.79
C ALA A 40 -7.40 21.76 -6.72
N LEU A 41 -7.38 20.69 -5.92
CA LEU A 41 -8.53 19.81 -5.71
C LEU A 41 -9.67 20.52 -4.97
N ASP A 42 -9.35 21.35 -3.98
CA ASP A 42 -10.35 22.13 -3.23
C ASP A 42 -11.01 23.20 -4.11
N ALA A 43 -10.26 23.80 -5.03
CA ALA A 43 -10.74 24.82 -5.96
C ALA A 43 -11.64 24.28 -7.09
N LEU A 44 -11.77 22.96 -7.24
CA LEU A 44 -12.72 22.38 -8.20
C LEU A 44 -14.14 22.86 -7.89
N PRO A 45 -14.98 23.16 -8.88
CA PRO A 45 -16.34 23.62 -8.64
C PRO A 45 -17.19 22.50 -8.03
N ASP A 46 -18.06 22.87 -7.08
CA ASP A 46 -19.14 22.00 -6.60
C ASP A 46 -20.18 21.83 -7.71
N GLY A 47 -19.96 20.87 -8.60
CA GLY A 47 -20.87 20.50 -9.67
C GLY A 47 -21.86 19.43 -9.21
N LYS A 48 -23.11 19.48 -9.70
CA LYS A 48 -24.10 18.39 -9.52
C LYS A 48 -23.68 17.07 -10.19
N ASP A 49 -22.63 17.08 -11.01
CA ASP A 49 -22.14 15.91 -11.73
C ASP A 49 -20.82 15.38 -11.13
N GLY A 50 -20.92 14.28 -10.39
CA GLY A 50 -19.77 13.57 -9.84
C GLY A 50 -18.79 13.04 -10.90
N THR A 51 -19.24 12.87 -12.15
CA THR A 51 -18.38 12.44 -13.26
C THR A 51 -17.38 13.51 -13.64
N THR A 52 -17.83 14.75 -13.81
CA THR A 52 -16.97 15.90 -14.10
C THR A 52 -15.94 16.12 -12.99
N LEU A 53 -16.38 16.08 -11.72
CA LEU A 53 -15.48 16.22 -10.57
C LEU A 53 -14.42 15.10 -10.54
N ARG A 54 -14.81 13.85 -10.81
CA ARG A 54 -13.88 12.72 -10.91
C ARG A 54 -12.86 12.94 -12.03
N ASN A 55 -13.29 13.35 -13.22
CA ASN A 55 -12.40 13.56 -14.36
C ASN A 55 -11.35 14.65 -14.09
N GLU A 56 -11.75 15.78 -13.51
CA GLU A 56 -10.81 16.84 -13.14
C GLU A 56 -9.86 16.42 -12.00
N THR A 57 -10.37 15.67 -11.02
CA THR A 57 -9.52 15.07 -9.98
C THR A 57 -8.45 14.16 -10.60
N VAL A 58 -8.85 13.27 -11.51
CA VAL A 58 -7.94 12.37 -12.21
C VAL A 58 -6.92 13.16 -13.03
N ARG A 59 -7.33 14.24 -13.69
CA ARG A 59 -6.40 15.11 -14.45
C ARG A 59 -5.31 15.68 -13.55
N ILE A 60 -5.69 16.32 -12.44
CA ILE A 60 -4.75 16.90 -11.46
C ILE A 60 -3.81 15.83 -10.90
N LEU A 61 -4.36 14.71 -10.44
CA LEU A 61 -3.55 13.64 -9.84
C LEU A 61 -2.64 12.95 -10.88
N ARG A 62 -3.05 12.88 -12.15
CA ARG A 62 -2.22 12.33 -13.24
C ARG A 62 -1.03 13.23 -13.55
N GLU A 63 -1.24 14.55 -13.58
CA GLU A 63 -0.18 15.54 -13.74
C GLU A 63 0.85 15.41 -12.58
N ALA A 64 0.36 15.37 -11.34
CA ALA A 64 1.20 15.19 -10.15
C ALA A 64 1.96 13.85 -10.16
N ASN A 65 1.31 12.73 -10.50
CA ASN A 65 1.96 11.42 -10.61
C ASN A 65 3.06 11.43 -11.69
N THR A 66 2.81 12.06 -12.84
CA THR A 66 3.78 12.13 -13.93
C THR A 66 5.00 12.94 -13.52
N ALA A 67 4.79 14.11 -12.93
CA ALA A 67 5.88 14.97 -12.44
C ALA A 67 6.68 14.27 -11.32
N GLY A 68 6.00 13.68 -10.34
CA GLY A 68 6.65 12.97 -9.23
C GLY A 68 7.48 11.79 -9.68
N ARG A 69 6.97 10.98 -10.62
CA ARG A 69 7.75 9.88 -11.23
C ARG A 69 9.00 10.37 -11.95
N ALA A 70 8.91 11.49 -12.66
CA ALA A 70 10.05 12.09 -13.35
C ALA A 70 11.11 12.57 -12.34
N ALA A 71 10.70 13.25 -11.26
CA ALA A 71 11.59 13.71 -10.20
C ALA A 71 12.31 12.54 -9.51
N ILE A 72 11.59 11.45 -9.21
CA ILE A 72 12.17 10.22 -8.65
C ILE A 72 13.20 9.62 -9.61
N ALA A 73 12.86 9.51 -10.90
CA ALA A 73 13.74 8.92 -11.90
C ALA A 73 15.03 9.75 -12.10
N GLU A 74 14.92 11.08 -12.14
CA GLU A 74 16.07 11.98 -12.25
C GLU A 74 16.99 11.88 -11.03
N ALA A 75 16.41 11.86 -9.83
CA ALA A 75 17.17 11.69 -8.59
C ALA A 75 17.85 10.32 -8.52
N PHE A 76 17.18 9.26 -8.97
CA PHE A 76 17.75 7.92 -9.03
C PHE A 76 18.91 7.82 -10.02
N ALA A 77 18.84 8.48 -11.18
CA ALA A 77 19.93 8.53 -12.14
C ALA A 77 21.22 9.13 -11.55
N ARG A 78 21.09 10.05 -10.58
CA ARG A 78 22.23 10.64 -9.84
C ARG A 78 22.75 9.74 -8.72
N ALA A 79 21.94 8.84 -8.18
CA ALA A 79 22.28 7.96 -7.07
C ALA A 79 21.77 6.52 -7.29
N PRO A 80 22.26 5.80 -8.32
CA PRO A 80 21.67 4.54 -8.80
C PRO A 80 21.76 3.37 -7.81
N PHE A 81 22.57 3.48 -6.75
CA PHE A 81 22.71 2.45 -5.73
C PHE A 81 21.83 2.69 -4.49
N ASN A 82 21.07 3.78 -4.45
CA ASN A 82 20.20 4.09 -3.32
C ASN A 82 18.78 3.50 -3.51
N ALA A 83 18.71 2.17 -3.55
CA ALA A 83 17.46 1.45 -3.82
C ALA A 83 16.40 1.66 -2.72
N GLN A 84 16.80 1.74 -1.45
CA GLN A 84 15.85 1.95 -0.34
C GLN A 84 15.16 3.31 -0.44
N ALA A 85 15.91 4.38 -0.71
CA ALA A 85 15.33 5.70 -0.89
C ALA A 85 14.42 5.75 -2.12
N LEU A 86 14.80 5.06 -3.21
CA LEU A 86 13.96 4.92 -4.40
C LEU A 86 12.60 4.30 -4.08
N THR A 87 12.59 3.12 -3.43
CA THR A 87 11.34 2.40 -3.17
C THR A 87 10.43 3.16 -2.21
N ARG A 88 11.02 3.83 -1.20
CA ARG A 88 10.30 4.72 -0.29
C ARG A 88 9.71 5.94 -1.01
N SER A 89 10.40 6.47 -2.01
CA SER A 89 9.91 7.62 -2.79
C SER A 89 8.70 7.26 -3.64
N TYR A 90 8.66 6.05 -4.22
CA TYR A 90 7.47 5.54 -4.89
C TYR A 90 6.33 5.26 -3.90
N ALA A 91 6.62 4.73 -2.72
CA ALA A 91 5.61 4.57 -1.67
C ALA A 91 5.03 5.92 -1.23
N TRP A 92 5.87 6.93 -1.01
CA TRP A 92 5.45 8.30 -0.68
C TRP A 92 4.54 8.91 -1.76
N LEU A 93 4.94 8.84 -3.04
CA LEU A 93 4.11 9.32 -4.13
C LEU A 93 2.75 8.61 -4.17
N THR A 94 2.75 7.30 -3.96
CA THR A 94 1.52 6.48 -3.92
C THR A 94 0.64 6.86 -2.73
N ASP A 95 1.22 7.08 -1.55
CA ASP A 95 0.50 7.57 -0.36
C ASP A 95 -0.23 8.88 -0.68
N CYS A 96 0.48 9.86 -1.26
CA CYS A 96 -0.11 11.16 -1.61
C CYS A 96 -1.29 11.01 -2.58
N LEU A 97 -1.16 10.18 -3.61
CA LEU A 97 -2.22 9.94 -4.60
C LEU A 97 -3.44 9.26 -3.96
N VAL A 98 -3.20 8.21 -3.18
CA VAL A 98 -4.22 7.39 -2.49
C VAL A 98 -4.97 8.23 -1.46
N ILE A 99 -4.26 9.00 -0.64
CA ILE A 99 -4.85 9.88 0.38
C ILE A 99 -5.67 10.99 -0.29
N SER A 100 -5.17 11.58 -1.38
CA SER A 100 -5.90 12.60 -2.14
C SER A 100 -7.19 12.06 -2.75
N ALA A 101 -7.14 10.85 -3.34
CA ALA A 101 -8.31 10.18 -3.90
C ALA A 101 -9.37 9.88 -2.82
N LEU A 102 -8.97 9.34 -1.66
CA LEU A 102 -9.91 9.10 -0.56
C LEU A 102 -10.52 10.42 -0.06
N ARG A 103 -9.71 11.47 0.07
CA ARG A 103 -10.19 12.78 0.52
C ARG A 103 -11.26 13.32 -0.42
N VAL A 104 -11.03 13.31 -1.74
CA VAL A 104 -12.04 13.77 -2.71
C VAL A 104 -13.30 12.92 -2.62
N ALA A 105 -13.16 11.59 -2.59
CA ALA A 105 -14.30 10.69 -2.46
C ALA A 105 -15.13 10.97 -1.20
N ARG A 106 -14.47 11.21 -0.06
CA ARG A 106 -15.12 11.45 1.23
C ARG A 106 -15.71 12.85 1.39
N THR A 107 -15.03 13.88 0.89
CA THR A 107 -15.39 15.28 1.19
C THR A 107 -16.18 15.96 0.09
N ARG A 108 -16.03 15.51 -1.16
CA ARG A 108 -16.65 16.17 -2.33
C ARG A 108 -17.70 15.28 -3.00
N LEU A 109 -17.43 13.98 -3.16
CA LEU A 109 -18.38 13.05 -3.81
C LEU A 109 -19.44 12.51 -2.85
N HIS A 110 -19.03 12.13 -1.64
CA HIS A 110 -19.91 11.53 -0.62
C HIS A 110 -19.82 12.25 0.73
N PRO A 111 -20.11 13.57 0.78
CA PRO A 111 -20.06 14.31 2.02
C PRO A 111 -21.09 13.75 3.00
N LEU A 112 -20.66 13.55 4.25
CA LEU A 112 -21.48 12.98 5.30
C LEU A 112 -21.79 14.06 6.35
N ALA A 113 -22.98 14.66 6.24
CA ALA A 113 -23.39 15.76 7.11
C ALA A 113 -23.60 15.34 8.58
N ASN A 114 -24.14 14.14 8.80
CA ASN A 114 -24.48 13.62 10.13
C ASN A 114 -23.85 12.23 10.34
N PRO A 115 -22.54 12.14 10.62
CA PRO A 115 -21.88 10.87 10.85
C PRO A 115 -22.31 10.21 12.17
N THR A 116 -22.51 8.90 12.16
CA THR A 116 -22.65 8.08 13.38
C THR A 116 -21.35 7.32 13.67
N ALA A 117 -21.31 6.57 14.77
CA ALA A 117 -20.18 5.70 15.08
C ALA A 117 -19.94 4.58 14.04
N SER A 118 -20.90 4.34 13.13
CA SER A 118 -20.80 3.30 12.10
C SER A 118 -20.08 3.80 10.83
N GLU A 119 -20.14 5.10 10.51
CA GLU A 119 -19.51 5.68 9.32
C GLU A 119 -18.06 6.09 9.60
N ARG A 120 -17.29 5.12 10.12
CA ARG A 120 -15.84 5.24 10.33
C ARG A 120 -15.14 4.33 9.34
N LEU A 121 -14.09 4.87 8.73
CA LEU A 121 -13.30 4.19 7.70
C LEU A 121 -11.82 4.49 7.95
N ALA A 122 -11.00 3.46 8.05
CA ALA A 122 -9.55 3.59 8.05
C ALA A 122 -8.99 2.97 6.77
N LEU A 123 -8.01 3.63 6.18
CA LEU A 123 -7.32 3.17 4.99
C LEU A 123 -5.90 2.74 5.36
N ILE A 124 -5.59 1.48 5.05
CA ILE A 124 -4.37 0.81 5.42
C ILE A 124 -3.70 0.31 4.14
N ALA A 125 -2.40 0.57 3.97
CA ALA A 125 -1.58 -0.12 2.98
C ALA A 125 -1.17 -1.49 3.52
N VAL A 126 -1.15 -2.51 2.68
CA VAL A 126 -0.71 -3.87 3.05
C VAL A 126 0.35 -4.38 2.07
N GLY A 127 1.01 -5.49 2.40
CA GLY A 127 2.02 -6.07 1.52
C GLY A 127 3.25 -5.19 1.32
N GLY A 128 3.87 -5.25 0.14
CA GLY A 128 5.03 -4.43 -0.22
C GLY A 128 4.75 -2.91 -0.17
N TYR A 129 3.52 -2.48 -0.45
CA TYR A 129 3.11 -1.09 -0.29
C TYR A 129 3.05 -0.68 1.19
N GLY A 130 2.50 -1.54 2.04
CA GLY A 130 2.49 -1.32 3.48
C GLY A 130 3.88 -1.25 4.09
N ARG A 131 4.82 -2.08 3.61
CA ARG A 131 6.25 -2.00 4.01
C ARG A 131 6.98 -0.74 3.51
N GLY A 132 6.39 0.02 2.57
CA GLY A 132 7.04 1.18 1.96
C GLY A 132 8.13 0.81 0.93
N GLU A 133 8.07 -0.40 0.38
CA GLU A 133 9.06 -0.94 -0.56
C GLU A 133 8.45 -1.13 -1.96
N MET A 134 8.02 -0.02 -2.57
CA MET A 134 7.40 -0.07 -3.89
C MET A 134 8.42 0.00 -5.03
N ALA A 135 8.35 -0.95 -5.95
CA ALA A 135 9.01 -0.84 -7.25
C ALA A 135 8.22 0.14 -8.16
N PRO A 136 8.84 0.69 -9.22
CA PRO A 136 8.20 1.67 -10.10
C PRO A 136 6.84 1.25 -10.71
N PHE A 137 6.55 -0.04 -10.79
CA PHE A 137 5.31 -0.57 -11.37
C PHE A 137 4.61 -1.56 -10.41
N SER A 138 4.91 -1.47 -9.11
CA SER A 138 4.23 -2.27 -8.09
C SER A 138 2.72 -2.01 -8.09
N ASP A 139 1.98 -3.07 -7.79
CA ASP A 139 0.56 -2.98 -7.48
C ASP A 139 0.35 -2.22 -6.16
N VAL A 140 -0.82 -1.59 -6.02
CA VAL A 140 -1.24 -0.85 -4.84
C VAL A 140 -2.24 -1.70 -4.06
N ASP A 141 -1.80 -2.26 -2.93
CA ASP A 141 -2.64 -3.12 -2.10
C ASP A 141 -3.24 -2.33 -0.91
N LEU A 142 -4.57 -2.21 -0.91
CA LEU A 142 -5.32 -1.42 0.07
C LEU A 142 -6.23 -2.29 0.94
N LEU A 143 -6.29 -1.99 2.22
CA LEU A 143 -7.25 -2.53 3.16
C LEU A 143 -8.10 -1.40 3.74
N PHE A 144 -9.39 -1.44 3.44
CA PHE A 144 -10.41 -0.57 4.01
C PHE A 144 -10.99 -1.23 5.25
N VAL A 145 -10.83 -0.58 6.41
CA VAL A 145 -11.28 -1.11 7.69
C VAL A 145 -12.49 -0.35 8.18
N THR A 146 -13.52 -1.10 8.59
CA THR A 146 -14.74 -0.57 9.20
C THR A 146 -14.95 -1.18 10.60
N PRO A 147 -15.68 -0.50 11.51
CA PRO A 147 -15.77 -0.96 12.91
C PRO A 147 -16.64 -2.20 13.11
N TYR A 148 -17.75 -2.34 12.37
CA TYR A 148 -18.73 -3.41 12.61
C TYR A 148 -19.31 -4.03 11.34
N LYS A 149 -19.68 -3.19 10.37
CA LYS A 149 -20.10 -3.59 9.03
C LYS A 149 -19.72 -2.50 8.05
N ILE A 150 -19.62 -2.85 6.78
CA ILE A 150 -19.48 -1.87 5.72
C ILE A 150 -20.84 -1.18 5.55
N THR A 151 -20.87 0.15 5.70
CA THR A 151 -22.09 0.94 5.51
C THR A 151 -22.24 1.30 4.03
N PRO A 152 -23.47 1.60 3.54
CA PRO A 152 -23.66 2.05 2.16
C PRO A 152 -22.84 3.30 1.83
N TRP A 153 -22.65 4.18 2.81
CA TRP A 153 -21.76 5.33 2.66
C TRP A 153 -20.30 4.91 2.44
N ALA A 154 -19.79 3.97 3.24
CA ALA A 154 -18.43 3.47 3.08
C ALA A 154 -18.25 2.77 1.72
N GLU A 155 -19.24 1.99 1.26
CA GLU A 155 -19.24 1.37 -0.06
C GLU A 155 -19.10 2.42 -1.17
N SER A 156 -19.93 3.47 -1.15
CA SER A 156 -19.88 4.55 -2.15
C SER A 156 -18.55 5.32 -2.14
N VAL A 157 -18.00 5.60 -0.95
CA VAL A 157 -16.69 6.25 -0.81
C VAL A 157 -15.57 5.39 -1.37
N ILE A 158 -15.55 4.10 -1.01
CA ILE A 158 -14.54 3.13 -1.46
C ILE A 158 -14.63 2.98 -2.99
N GLU A 159 -15.82 2.75 -3.53
CA GLU A 159 -16.04 2.60 -4.97
C GLU A 159 -15.56 3.84 -5.75
N SER A 160 -15.94 5.05 -5.29
CA SER A 160 -15.55 6.28 -5.98
C SER A 160 -14.05 6.54 -5.94
N MET A 161 -13.42 6.23 -4.81
CA MET A 161 -11.96 6.27 -4.69
C MET A 161 -11.30 5.28 -5.65
N LEU A 162 -11.80 4.03 -5.72
CA LEU A 162 -11.26 3.01 -6.62
C LEU A 162 -11.37 3.42 -8.09
N TYR A 163 -12.50 4.02 -8.50
CA TYR A 163 -12.62 4.57 -9.86
C TYR A 163 -11.57 5.64 -10.16
N ILE A 164 -11.30 6.55 -9.23
CA ILE A 164 -10.22 7.55 -9.39
C ILE A 164 -8.87 6.85 -9.61
N LEU A 165 -8.53 5.84 -8.78
CA LEU A 165 -7.25 5.14 -8.90
C LEU A 165 -7.13 4.31 -10.18
N TRP A 166 -8.22 3.67 -10.64
CA TRP A 166 -8.25 2.95 -11.91
C TRP A 166 -8.17 3.88 -13.12
N ASP A 167 -8.79 5.06 -13.05
CA ASP A 167 -8.68 6.11 -14.08
C ASP A 167 -7.27 6.73 -14.13
N LEU A 168 -6.52 6.65 -13.04
CA LEU A 168 -5.06 6.90 -12.99
C LEU A 168 -4.21 5.73 -13.53
N ARG A 169 -4.86 4.65 -14.00
CA ARG A 169 -4.23 3.42 -14.51
C ARG A 169 -3.38 2.68 -13.46
N MET A 170 -3.68 2.86 -12.18
CA MET A 170 -3.03 2.12 -11.10
C MET A 170 -3.64 0.72 -11.00
N LYS A 171 -2.79 -0.29 -10.82
CA LYS A 171 -3.23 -1.65 -10.51
C LYS A 171 -3.51 -1.71 -9.01
N VAL A 172 -4.78 -1.81 -8.65
CA VAL A 172 -5.20 -1.75 -7.24
C VAL A 172 -5.75 -3.10 -6.80
N GLY A 173 -5.03 -3.76 -5.89
CA GLY A 173 -5.57 -4.83 -5.06
C GLY A 173 -6.27 -4.22 -3.86
N HIS A 174 -7.46 -4.67 -3.50
CA HIS A 174 -8.13 -4.15 -2.32
C HIS A 174 -8.98 -5.17 -1.58
N ALA A 175 -9.22 -4.90 -0.30
CA ALA A 175 -10.21 -5.59 0.51
C ALA A 175 -10.91 -4.60 1.44
N SER A 176 -12.20 -4.80 1.67
CA SER A 176 -13.00 -4.04 2.64
C SER A 176 -13.48 -4.99 3.72
N ARG A 177 -13.07 -4.75 4.97
CA ARG A 177 -13.27 -5.71 6.07
C ARG A 177 -13.47 -5.01 7.40
N THR A 178 -14.11 -5.72 8.31
CA THR A 178 -14.10 -5.42 9.73
C THR A 178 -12.85 -5.99 10.39
N ILE A 179 -12.48 -5.49 11.57
CA ILE A 179 -11.35 -6.05 12.34
C ILE A 179 -11.56 -7.54 12.64
N ARG A 180 -12.81 -7.94 12.93
CA ARG A 180 -13.16 -9.36 13.18
C ARG A 180 -12.91 -10.23 11.96
N GLU A 181 -13.27 -9.75 10.76
CA GLU A 181 -13.01 -10.47 9.52
C GLU A 181 -11.52 -10.55 9.19
N CYS A 182 -10.74 -9.49 9.42
CA CYS A 182 -9.29 -9.52 9.25
C CYS A 182 -8.64 -10.63 10.09
N ILE A 183 -9.04 -10.76 11.36
CA ILE A 183 -8.53 -11.80 12.26
C ILE A 183 -8.96 -13.19 11.80
N LYS A 184 -10.27 -13.37 11.55
CA LYS A 184 -10.82 -14.67 11.14
C LYS A 184 -10.17 -15.17 9.84
N LEU A 185 -10.06 -14.31 8.83
CA LEU A 185 -9.47 -14.67 7.54
C LEU A 185 -7.96 -14.88 7.64
N GLY A 186 -7.27 -14.05 8.43
CA GLY A 186 -5.84 -14.23 8.69
C GLY A 186 -5.52 -15.54 9.41
N GLN A 187 -6.42 -16.06 10.24
CA GLN A 187 -6.25 -17.36 10.90
C GLN A 187 -6.36 -18.53 9.91
N SER A 188 -7.20 -18.41 8.87
CA SER A 188 -7.43 -19.47 7.88
C SER A 188 -6.55 -19.38 6.64
N ASP A 189 -5.96 -18.22 6.34
CA ASP A 189 -5.22 -17.97 5.11
C ASP A 189 -3.88 -17.25 5.39
N PHE A 190 -2.78 -17.96 5.16
CA PHE A 190 -1.43 -17.43 5.37
C PHE A 190 -1.05 -16.30 4.40
N THR A 191 -1.67 -16.19 3.24
CA THR A 191 -1.50 -15.06 2.31
C THR A 191 -2.06 -13.79 2.94
N ILE A 192 -3.30 -13.87 3.44
CA ILE A 192 -3.94 -12.75 4.15
C ILE A 192 -3.16 -12.39 5.42
N ARG A 193 -2.74 -13.39 6.20
CA ARG A 193 -1.92 -13.18 7.40
C ARG A 193 -0.63 -12.43 7.12
N THR A 194 0.03 -12.76 6.00
CA THR A 194 1.27 -12.09 5.59
C THR A 194 1.02 -10.65 5.17
N ALA A 195 -0.02 -10.40 4.38
CA ALA A 195 -0.39 -9.05 3.99
C ALA A 195 -0.71 -8.17 5.23
N LEU A 196 -1.41 -8.74 6.21
CA LEU A 196 -1.73 -8.07 7.48
C LEU A 196 -0.50 -7.84 8.38
N LEU A 197 0.54 -8.66 8.28
CA LEU A 197 1.79 -8.43 9.02
C LEU A 197 2.48 -7.14 8.55
N GLU A 198 2.29 -6.81 7.27
CA GLU A 198 2.92 -5.67 6.58
C GLU A 198 1.96 -4.49 6.49
N HIS A 199 1.09 -4.29 7.49
CA HIS A 199 0.08 -3.24 7.46
C HIS A 199 0.67 -1.88 7.89
N ARG A 200 0.28 -0.81 7.19
CA ARG A 200 0.66 0.57 7.52
C ARG A 200 -0.52 1.50 7.36
N PHE A 201 -0.83 2.27 8.40
CA PHE A 201 -1.88 3.27 8.36
C PHE A 201 -1.54 4.38 7.36
N LEU A 202 -2.50 4.74 6.50
CA LEU A 202 -2.38 5.86 5.57
C LEU A 202 -3.20 7.05 6.04
N THR A 203 -4.50 6.86 6.24
CA THR A 203 -5.43 7.94 6.62
C THR A 203 -6.78 7.38 7.09
N GLY A 204 -7.67 8.25 7.60
CA GLY A 204 -8.99 7.89 8.10
C GLY A 204 -9.05 7.80 9.61
N ASP A 205 -9.82 6.86 10.16
CA ASP A 205 -10.00 6.70 11.60
C ASP A 205 -8.78 6.04 12.27
N GLU A 206 -7.96 6.84 12.94
CA GLU A 206 -6.75 6.38 13.63
C GLU A 206 -7.04 5.39 14.77
N ARG A 207 -8.17 5.55 15.48
CA ARG A 207 -8.52 4.65 16.59
C ARG A 207 -8.82 3.25 16.07
N LEU A 208 -9.50 3.16 14.92
CA LEU A 208 -9.80 1.90 14.24
C LEU A 208 -8.52 1.23 13.73
N ALA A 209 -7.57 1.99 13.20
CA ALA A 209 -6.26 1.47 12.79
C ALA A 209 -5.44 0.96 13.98
N ALA A 210 -5.42 1.71 15.09
CA ALA A 210 -4.75 1.29 16.32
C ALA A 210 -5.41 0.05 16.96
N GLU A 211 -6.74 -0.04 16.91
CA GLU A 211 -7.47 -1.24 17.36
C GLU A 211 -7.13 -2.45 16.50
N LEU A 212 -7.07 -2.29 15.16
CA LEU A 212 -6.63 -3.34 14.26
C LEU A 212 -5.22 -3.85 14.63
N ASP A 213 -4.23 -2.96 14.72
CA ASP A 213 -2.85 -3.34 15.06
C ASP A 213 -2.78 -4.11 16.38
N LYS A 214 -3.44 -3.58 17.43
CA LYS A 214 -3.51 -4.22 18.74
C LYS A 214 -4.10 -5.62 18.67
N ARG A 215 -5.22 -5.79 17.97
CA ARG A 215 -5.90 -7.09 17.87
C ARG A 215 -5.17 -8.08 16.98
N LEU A 216 -4.55 -7.64 15.88
CA LEU A 216 -3.71 -8.50 15.06
C LEU A 216 -2.52 -9.04 15.87
N LYS A 217 -1.85 -8.19 16.64
CA LYS A 217 -0.75 -8.62 17.53
C LYS A 217 -1.22 -9.66 18.55
N ALA A 218 -2.34 -9.40 19.23
CA ALA A 218 -2.83 -10.26 20.31
C ALA A 218 -3.48 -11.58 19.83
N GLU A 219 -4.21 -11.55 18.72
CA GLU A 219 -5.10 -12.66 18.31
C GLU A 219 -4.60 -13.42 17.07
N LEU A 220 -3.73 -12.81 16.28
CA LEU A 220 -3.23 -13.40 15.04
C LEU A 220 -1.73 -13.68 15.07
N PHE A 221 -0.90 -12.75 15.56
CA PHE A 221 0.56 -12.90 15.51
C PHE A 221 1.16 -13.53 16.77
N ALA A 222 0.46 -13.50 17.90
CA ALA A 222 0.93 -14.10 19.16
C ALA A 222 0.99 -15.64 19.14
N TYR A 223 0.28 -16.30 18.21
CA TYR A 223 0.15 -17.75 18.17
C TYR A 223 0.71 -18.32 16.87
N ASP A 224 1.16 -19.56 16.93
CA ASP A 224 1.41 -20.38 15.75
C ASP A 224 2.42 -19.79 14.75
N ALA A 225 3.46 -19.12 15.27
CA ALA A 225 4.56 -18.58 14.47
C ALA A 225 5.33 -19.68 13.73
N ARG A 226 5.39 -20.89 14.33
CA ARG A 226 6.09 -22.03 13.74
C ARG A 226 5.36 -22.57 12.51
N ALA A 227 4.06 -22.86 12.57
CA ALA A 227 3.34 -23.33 11.40
C ALA A 227 3.27 -22.25 10.31
N PHE A 228 3.17 -20.97 10.69
CA PHE A 228 3.29 -19.86 9.74
C PHE A 228 4.65 -19.86 9.01
N LEU A 229 5.75 -20.02 9.74
CA LEU A 229 7.08 -20.09 9.15
C LEU A 229 7.24 -21.31 8.23
N GLU A 230 6.81 -22.50 8.68
CA GLU A 230 6.87 -23.74 7.91
C GLU A 230 6.07 -23.60 6.60
N ALA A 231 4.84 -23.07 6.67
CA ALA A 231 4.03 -22.80 5.48
C ALA A 231 4.67 -21.79 4.52
N LYS A 232 5.36 -20.75 5.04
CA LYS A 232 6.06 -19.77 4.18
C LYS A 232 7.30 -20.36 3.52
N LEU A 233 8.03 -21.24 4.21
CA LEU A 233 9.17 -21.95 3.64
C LEU A 233 8.71 -22.90 2.52
N GLU A 234 7.59 -23.61 2.72
CA GLU A 234 6.99 -24.48 1.71
C GLU A 234 6.48 -23.68 0.50
N GLU A 235 5.79 -22.57 0.72
CA GLU A 235 5.34 -21.66 -0.35
C GLU A 235 6.51 -21.13 -1.17
N ARG A 236 7.63 -20.77 -0.51
CA ARG A 236 8.86 -20.34 -1.20
C ARG A 236 9.47 -21.50 -2.01
N GLN A 237 9.57 -22.69 -1.43
CA GLN A 237 10.12 -23.86 -2.09
C GLN A 237 9.31 -24.22 -3.35
N SER A 238 7.98 -24.23 -3.25
CA SER A 238 7.08 -24.50 -4.38
C SER A 238 7.22 -23.45 -5.49
N ARG A 239 7.37 -22.17 -5.14
CA ARG A 239 7.62 -21.10 -6.13
C ARG A 239 8.96 -21.28 -6.83
N HIS A 240 10.01 -21.55 -6.06
CA HIS A 240 11.34 -21.79 -6.60
C HIS A 240 11.37 -23.00 -7.55
N GLU A 241 10.64 -24.08 -7.26
CA GLU A 241 10.52 -25.24 -8.16
C GLU A 241 9.79 -24.92 -9.48
N LYS A 242 8.81 -24.01 -9.43
CA LYS A 242 8.06 -23.56 -10.61
C LYS A 242 8.86 -22.62 -11.52
N PHE A 243 9.67 -21.74 -10.94
CA PHE A 243 10.38 -20.68 -11.68
C PHE A 243 11.91 -20.85 -11.78
N GLY A 244 12.49 -21.79 -11.02
CA GLY A 244 13.94 -22.05 -10.91
C GLY A 244 14.44 -23.23 -11.75
N GLN A 245 13.88 -23.46 -12.94
CA GLN A 245 14.34 -24.56 -13.81
C GLN A 245 15.62 -24.20 -14.58
N ARG A 246 16.45 -25.21 -14.83
CA ARG A 246 17.77 -25.19 -15.50
C ARG A 246 17.80 -24.53 -16.90
N TYR A 247 16.64 -24.20 -17.46
CA TYR A 247 16.47 -23.58 -18.78
C TYR A 247 16.14 -22.07 -18.74
N MET A 248 16.03 -21.45 -17.56
CA MET A 248 15.93 -19.99 -17.46
C MET A 248 17.30 -19.36 -17.74
N VAL A 249 17.44 -18.70 -18.89
CA VAL A 249 18.67 -17.98 -19.29
C VAL A 249 18.89 -16.71 -18.46
N GLU A 250 17.81 -16.14 -17.90
CA GLU A 250 17.85 -14.98 -17.00
C GLU A 250 17.08 -15.29 -15.69
N PRO A 251 17.60 -14.88 -14.52
CA PRO A 251 16.94 -15.12 -13.24
C PRO A 251 15.71 -14.21 -13.08
N ASN A 252 14.61 -14.77 -12.59
CA ASN A 252 13.48 -13.97 -12.11
C ASN A 252 13.85 -13.39 -10.73
N VAL A 253 14.11 -12.08 -10.64
CA VAL A 253 14.52 -11.43 -9.39
C VAL A 253 13.45 -11.50 -8.29
N LYS A 254 12.17 -11.65 -8.66
CA LYS A 254 11.05 -11.75 -7.70
C LYS A 254 10.80 -13.18 -7.24
N GLU A 255 10.87 -14.14 -8.17
CA GLU A 255 10.44 -15.53 -7.94
C GLU A 255 11.60 -16.54 -7.82
N GLY A 256 12.85 -16.10 -8.06
CA GLY A 256 14.07 -16.91 -8.10
C GLY A 256 14.73 -17.19 -6.77
#